data_AF-A0A1Q3BQY0-F1
#
_entry.id   AF-A0A1Q3BQY0-F1
#
_cell.length_a   1.000
_cell.length_b   1.000
_cell.length_c   1.000
_cell.angle_alpha   90.00
_cell.angle_beta   90.00
_cell.angle_gamma   90.00
#
_symmetry.space_group_name_H-M   'P 1'
#
loop_
_entity.id
_entity.type
_entity.pdbx_description
1 polymer ?
#
loop_
_entity_poly.entity_id
_entity_poly.type
_entity_poly.pdbx_seq_one_letter_code
_entity_poly.pdbx_strand_id
1 'polypeptide(L)'
;MASSSSSSYPMNQSVPRELFNMFHFIDRMIFTRLVVSLKRDPAQSMQVMALFMWLEQAGEVTDLVDRMVKWPDLLIDALADEIVLCLQCIESEYFPFPLPLDNNNIDVPFLQDLTKSGVSLRFFHDNRLSIIGGVTKNLNDVCTRAFDDILQQVMESKAAQEENAMMQQFTSYGGVDVGARPQSMGPRNHSGGGDSVLLHDQDSIDLAVQRQLLNNEMGDALSRLQISSVDEEKEVPPDDRSIFMTFSKGYPISEGELKDYITTKFGDCIDTIHMQEIPAEEQPLYARLVLNSPSAIRVLLEGKNKVKFSINGKHAWALSK
;
A
#
# COMPACT_ATOMS: atom_id res chain seq x y z
N MET A 1 23.64 8.35 -56.12
CA MET A 1 23.39 8.95 -54.79
C MET A 1 22.10 8.34 -54.29
N ALA A 2 22.21 7.39 -53.37
CA ALA A 2 21.07 6.68 -52.81
C ALA A 2 20.48 7.50 -51.66
N SER A 3 19.18 7.77 -51.73
CA SER A 3 18.42 8.51 -50.74
C SER A 3 18.07 7.59 -49.58
N SER A 4 18.64 7.85 -48.40
CA SER A 4 18.31 7.14 -47.17
C SER A 4 17.03 7.73 -46.58
N SER A 5 15.93 6.98 -46.66
CA SER A 5 14.70 7.26 -45.93
C SER A 5 14.87 6.87 -44.47
N SER A 6 15.09 7.85 -43.60
CA SER A 6 15.03 7.68 -42.15
C SER A 6 13.58 7.43 -41.72
N SER A 7 13.27 6.18 -41.38
CA SER A 7 12.03 5.79 -40.73
C SER A 7 12.03 6.34 -39.30
N SER A 8 11.24 7.36 -39.05
CA SER A 8 10.91 7.85 -37.71
C SER A 8 9.89 6.90 -37.08
N TYR A 9 10.34 6.02 -36.20
CA TYR A 9 9.45 5.26 -35.32
C TYR A 9 8.85 6.21 -34.27
N PRO A 10 7.51 6.26 -34.11
CA PRO A 10 6.90 6.97 -33.00
C PRO A 10 7.13 6.19 -31.71
N MET A 11 7.95 6.72 -30.81
CA MET A 11 8.03 6.28 -29.41
C MET A 11 6.73 6.68 -28.69
N ASN A 12 5.77 5.77 -28.61
CA ASN A 12 4.86 5.67 -27.48
C ASN A 12 4.21 4.28 -27.45
N GLN A 13 5.01 3.24 -27.18
CA GLN A 13 4.47 1.92 -26.89
C GLN A 13 4.05 1.89 -25.42
N SER A 14 2.77 2.19 -25.17
CA SER A 14 2.14 1.81 -23.90
C SER A 14 2.33 0.30 -23.72
N VAL A 15 2.93 -0.12 -22.60
CA VAL A 15 3.15 -1.54 -22.30
C VAL A 15 1.80 -2.27 -22.36
N PRO A 16 1.69 -3.37 -23.15
CA PRO A 16 0.46 -4.17 -23.22
C PRO A 16 -0.02 -4.59 -21.83
N ARG A 17 -1.33 -4.45 -21.57
CA ARG A 17 -1.93 -4.72 -20.24
C ARG A 17 -1.61 -6.13 -19.73
N GLU A 18 -1.57 -7.12 -20.62
CA GLU A 18 -1.20 -8.50 -20.26
C GLU A 18 0.23 -8.62 -19.73
N LEU A 19 1.20 -7.94 -20.35
CA LEU A 19 2.59 -7.95 -19.89
C LEU A 19 2.73 -7.22 -18.56
N PHE A 20 1.99 -6.13 -18.38
CA PHE A 20 1.92 -5.42 -17.10
C PHE A 20 1.35 -6.31 -15.99
N ASN A 21 0.26 -7.03 -16.27
CA ASN A 21 -0.35 -7.96 -15.34
C ASN A 21 0.58 -9.14 -15.00
N MET A 22 1.34 -9.64 -15.97
CA MET A 22 2.35 -10.68 -15.75
C MET A 22 3.50 -10.19 -14.88
N PHE A 23 3.91 -8.93 -15.04
CA PHE A 23 4.94 -8.32 -14.19
C PHE A 23 4.46 -8.22 -12.73
N HIS A 24 3.22 -7.80 -12.52
CA HIS A 24 2.58 -7.70 -11.20
C HIS A 24 1.87 -8.99 -10.76
N PHE A 25 2.29 -10.16 -11.26
CA PHE A 25 1.58 -11.41 -11.01
C PHE A 25 1.49 -11.77 -9.52
N ILE A 26 2.59 -11.60 -8.79
CA ILE A 26 2.65 -11.86 -7.34
C ILE A 26 1.72 -10.91 -6.58
N ASP A 27 1.76 -9.62 -6.89
CA ASP A 27 0.89 -8.60 -6.29
C ASP A 27 -0.58 -8.94 -6.51
N ARG A 28 -0.92 -9.32 -7.74
CA ARG A 28 -2.27 -9.73 -8.14
C ARG A 28 -2.73 -10.97 -7.38
N MET A 29 -1.86 -11.96 -7.17
CA MET A 29 -2.21 -13.14 -6.38
C MET A 29 -2.59 -12.78 -4.94
N ILE A 30 -1.80 -11.93 -4.28
CA ILE A 30 -2.11 -11.50 -2.90
C ILE A 30 -3.40 -10.68 -2.87
N PHE A 31 -3.57 -9.75 -3.80
CA PHE A 31 -4.80 -8.96 -3.89
C PHE A 31 -6.03 -9.85 -4.10
N THR A 32 -5.97 -10.83 -5.01
CA THR A 32 -7.06 -11.81 -5.21
C THR A 32 -7.38 -12.57 -3.93
N ARG A 33 -6.36 -12.98 -3.14
CA ARG A 33 -6.60 -13.66 -1.86
C ARG A 33 -7.34 -12.76 -0.87
N LEU A 34 -6.95 -11.49 -0.75
CA LEU A 34 -7.62 -10.51 0.11
C LEU A 34 -9.10 -10.32 -0.24
N VAL A 35 -9.42 -10.14 -1.52
CA VAL A 35 -10.79 -9.77 -1.93
C VAL A 35 -11.70 -10.97 -2.21
N VAL A 36 -11.14 -12.09 -2.70
CA VAL A 36 -11.93 -13.29 -3.05
C VAL A 36 -11.99 -14.29 -1.91
N SER A 37 -10.84 -14.64 -1.33
CA SER A 37 -10.75 -15.71 -0.32
C SER A 37 -11.12 -15.18 1.07
N LEU A 38 -10.53 -14.06 1.46
CA LEU A 38 -10.76 -13.40 2.75
C LEU A 38 -11.99 -12.48 2.75
N LYS A 39 -12.53 -12.14 1.56
CA LYS A 39 -13.71 -11.29 1.38
C LYS A 39 -13.57 -9.91 2.04
N ARG A 40 -12.35 -9.39 2.13
CA ARG A 40 -12.10 -8.03 2.62
C ARG A 40 -12.67 -6.99 1.65
N ASP A 41 -12.88 -5.79 2.17
CA ASP A 41 -13.30 -4.66 1.36
C ASP A 41 -12.28 -4.38 0.23
N PRO A 42 -12.69 -4.31 -1.05
CA PRO A 42 -11.74 -4.13 -2.15
C PRO A 42 -10.98 -2.80 -2.11
N ALA A 43 -11.63 -1.70 -1.70
CA ALA A 43 -10.97 -0.40 -1.63
C ALA A 43 -9.89 -0.38 -0.54
N GLN A 44 -10.22 -0.85 0.67
CA GLN A 44 -9.24 -1.01 1.76
C GLN A 44 -8.13 -2.00 1.37
N SER A 45 -8.46 -3.11 0.70
CA SER A 45 -7.47 -4.10 0.24
C SER A 45 -6.47 -3.50 -0.75
N MET A 46 -6.90 -2.55 -1.59
CA MET A 46 -5.98 -1.82 -2.47
C MET A 46 -5.02 -0.93 -1.68
N GLN A 47 -5.52 -0.20 -0.67
CA GLN A 47 -4.66 0.61 0.20
C GLN A 47 -3.64 -0.26 0.96
N VAL A 48 -4.07 -1.42 1.46
CA VAL A 48 -3.21 -2.42 2.09
C VAL A 48 -2.10 -2.88 1.13
N MET A 49 -2.46 -3.26 -0.10
CA MET A 49 -1.47 -3.66 -1.12
C MET A 49 -0.50 -2.52 -1.46
N ALA A 50 -0.98 -1.29 -1.59
CA ALA A 50 -0.13 -0.14 -1.86
C ALA A 50 0.86 0.14 -0.71
N LEU A 51 0.45 -0.08 0.55
CA LEU A 51 1.35 0.04 1.69
C LEU A 51 2.36 -1.11 1.76
N PHE A 52 1.99 -2.34 1.38
CA PHE A 52 2.98 -3.43 1.24
C PHE A 52 4.08 -3.11 0.24
N MET A 53 3.71 -2.61 -0.95
CA MET A 53 4.70 -2.18 -1.94
C MET A 53 5.57 -1.04 -1.42
N TRP A 54 4.98 -0.10 -0.68
CA TRP A 54 5.73 1.00 -0.07
C TRP A 54 6.75 0.48 0.96
N LEU A 55 6.38 -0.49 1.80
CA LEU A 55 7.30 -1.10 2.79
C LEU A 55 8.52 -1.77 2.12
N GLU A 56 8.31 -2.40 0.95
CA GLU A 56 9.40 -2.97 0.16
C GLU A 56 10.29 -1.89 -0.46
N GLN A 57 9.68 -0.85 -1.04
CA GLN A 57 10.39 0.27 -1.66
C GLN A 57 11.18 1.09 -0.65
N ALA A 58 10.66 1.27 0.56
CA ALA A 58 11.33 1.95 1.67
C ALA A 58 12.47 1.10 2.30
N GLY A 59 12.56 -0.18 1.94
CA GLY A 59 13.55 -1.10 2.49
C GLY A 59 13.26 -1.58 3.92
N GLU A 60 12.05 -1.33 4.43
CA GLU A 60 11.62 -1.77 5.77
C GLU A 60 11.43 -3.30 5.81
N VAL A 61 11.00 -3.87 4.69
CA VAL A 61 10.83 -5.31 4.51
C VAL A 61 11.25 -5.74 3.12
N THR A 62 12.20 -6.67 3.01
CA THR A 62 12.61 -7.23 1.71
C THR A 62 11.67 -8.35 1.27
N ASP A 63 11.26 -8.34 0.00
CA ASP A 63 10.47 -9.38 -0.66
C ASP A 63 9.22 -9.81 0.15
N LEU A 64 8.53 -8.85 0.76
CA LEU A 64 7.32 -9.07 1.55
C LEU A 64 6.25 -9.82 0.75
N VAL A 65 5.87 -9.30 -0.42
CA VAL A 65 4.74 -9.82 -1.19
C VAL A 65 5.06 -11.22 -1.72
N ASP A 66 6.31 -11.47 -2.16
CA ASP A 66 6.77 -12.81 -2.56
C ASP A 66 6.70 -13.82 -1.40
N ARG A 67 7.14 -13.42 -0.19
CA ARG A 67 7.06 -14.29 0.99
C ARG A 67 5.62 -14.63 1.36
N MET A 68 4.70 -13.66 1.25
CA MET A 68 3.28 -13.82 1.57
C MET A 68 2.58 -14.87 0.69
N VAL A 69 3.07 -15.12 -0.54
CA VAL A 69 2.49 -16.15 -1.42
C VAL A 69 2.45 -17.52 -0.73
N LYS A 70 3.45 -17.83 0.09
CA LYS A 70 3.59 -19.12 0.78
C LYS A 70 2.81 -19.17 2.11
N TRP A 71 2.27 -18.06 2.59
CA TRP A 71 1.61 -17.99 3.88
C TRP A 71 0.17 -18.51 3.82
N PRO A 72 -0.38 -19.05 4.91
CA PRO A 72 -1.82 -19.30 5.03
C PRO A 72 -2.64 -18.00 5.01
N ASP A 73 -3.89 -18.07 4.55
CA ASP A 73 -4.80 -16.92 4.49
C ASP A 73 -4.97 -16.22 5.85
N LEU A 74 -4.96 -16.99 6.95
CA LEU A 74 -5.02 -16.45 8.31
C LEU A 74 -3.90 -15.46 8.64
N LEU A 75 -2.67 -15.71 8.17
CA LEU A 75 -1.55 -14.80 8.41
C LEU A 75 -1.66 -13.56 7.52
N ILE A 76 -2.14 -13.71 6.28
CA ILE A 76 -2.36 -12.56 5.40
C ILE A 76 -3.43 -11.65 5.99
N ASP A 77 -4.52 -12.22 6.51
CA ASP A 77 -5.60 -11.46 7.13
C ASP A 77 -5.13 -10.72 8.39
N ALA A 78 -4.39 -11.40 9.27
CA ALA A 78 -3.82 -10.79 10.47
C ALA A 78 -2.85 -9.63 10.15
N LEU A 79 -1.99 -9.80 9.14
CA LEU A 79 -1.11 -8.72 8.70
C LEU A 79 -1.92 -7.57 8.06
N ALA A 80 -2.95 -7.88 7.27
CA ALA A 80 -3.80 -6.86 6.67
C ALA A 80 -4.51 -6.01 7.74
N ASP A 81 -4.94 -6.61 8.86
CA ASP A 81 -5.52 -5.86 9.99
C ASP A 81 -4.53 -4.89 10.63
N GLU A 82 -3.28 -5.31 10.86
CA GLU A 82 -2.24 -4.42 11.38
C GLU A 82 -1.92 -3.28 10.41
N ILE A 83 -1.87 -3.56 9.11
CA ILE A 83 -1.66 -2.54 8.08
C ILE A 83 -2.81 -1.53 8.04
N VAL A 84 -4.04 -1.98 8.25
CA VAL A 84 -5.19 -1.07 8.37
C VAL A 84 -5.03 -0.12 9.55
N LEU A 85 -4.48 -0.57 10.68
CA LEU A 85 -4.15 0.32 11.80
C LEU A 85 -3.08 1.35 11.41
N CYS A 86 -2.06 0.93 10.64
CA CYS A 86 -1.05 1.86 10.11
C CYS A 86 -1.67 2.91 9.19
N LEU A 87 -2.58 2.52 8.29
CA LEU A 87 -3.28 3.43 7.37
C LEU A 87 -4.14 4.44 8.15
N GLN A 88 -4.90 3.99 9.14
CA GLN A 88 -5.66 4.88 10.02
C GLN A 88 -4.75 5.86 10.76
N CYS A 89 -3.54 5.42 11.11
CA CYS A 89 -2.56 6.25 11.80
C CYS A 89 -1.97 7.36 10.93
N ILE A 90 -1.77 7.13 9.63
CA ILE A 90 -1.25 8.15 8.70
C ILE A 90 -2.34 9.08 8.19
N GLU A 91 -3.59 8.62 8.09
CA GLU A 91 -4.73 9.42 7.65
C GLU A 91 -5.15 10.47 8.70
N SER A 92 -4.85 10.25 9.98
CA SER A 92 -5.22 11.17 11.05
C SER A 92 -4.17 12.26 11.28
N GLU A 93 -4.62 13.51 11.44
CA GLU A 93 -3.74 14.65 11.79
C GLU A 93 -3.19 14.52 13.23
N TYR A 94 -3.98 13.94 14.12
CA TYR A 94 -3.62 13.67 15.51
C TYR A 94 -3.48 12.17 15.71
N PHE A 95 -2.54 11.75 16.55
CA PHE A 95 -2.33 10.33 16.80
C PHE A 95 -3.62 9.69 17.36
N PRO A 96 -4.27 8.77 16.60
CA PRO A 96 -5.64 8.37 16.88
C PRO A 96 -5.76 7.36 18.03
N PHE A 97 -4.64 6.87 18.55
CA PHE A 97 -4.57 5.87 19.62
C PHE A 97 -4.08 6.53 20.93
N PRO A 98 -4.96 6.98 21.82
CA PRO A 98 -4.55 7.53 23.11
C PRO A 98 -3.80 6.47 23.92
N LEU A 99 -2.54 6.76 24.27
CA LEU A 99 -1.67 5.88 25.05
C LEU A 99 -2.36 5.45 26.36
N PRO A 100 -2.37 4.15 26.72
CA PRO A 100 -2.41 3.77 28.12
C PRO A 100 -1.06 4.09 28.75
N LEU A 101 -1.08 4.53 30.01
CA LEU A 101 0.08 4.80 30.87
C LEU A 101 0.96 3.56 31.17
N ASP A 102 0.71 2.42 30.52
CA ASP A 102 1.41 1.17 30.74
C ASP A 102 1.96 0.60 29.43
N ASN A 103 3.24 0.24 29.49
CA ASN A 103 4.19 -0.11 28.45
C ASN A 103 3.85 -1.36 27.59
N ASN A 104 2.58 -1.73 27.45
CA ASN A 104 2.11 -2.76 26.53
C ASN A 104 1.38 -2.09 25.37
N ASN A 105 2.20 -1.64 24.41
CA ASN A 105 1.84 -0.89 23.22
C ASN A 105 0.66 -1.52 22.45
N ILE A 106 -0.28 -0.66 22.05
CA ILE A 106 -1.09 -0.88 20.85
C ILE A 106 -0.11 -0.71 19.68
N ASP A 107 0.64 -1.77 19.39
CA ASP A 107 1.64 -1.83 18.32
C ASP A 107 1.15 -2.73 17.19
N VAL A 108 1.97 -2.84 16.15
CA VAL A 108 1.81 -3.74 15.01
C VAL A 108 2.80 -4.90 15.16
N PRO A 109 2.57 -5.85 16.08
CA PRO A 109 3.55 -6.86 16.48
C PRO A 109 3.94 -7.79 15.33
N PHE A 110 3.01 -8.15 14.45
CA PHE A 110 3.34 -8.99 13.30
C PHE A 110 4.19 -8.22 12.29
N LEU A 111 3.85 -6.97 12.01
CA LEU A 111 4.67 -6.11 11.15
C LEU A 111 6.06 -5.90 11.76
N GLN A 112 6.15 -5.68 13.08
CA GLN A 112 7.40 -5.56 13.83
C GLN A 112 8.27 -6.81 13.73
N ASP A 113 7.69 -8.00 13.83
CA ASP A 113 8.42 -9.26 13.67
C ASP A 113 8.94 -9.43 12.22
N LEU A 114 8.25 -8.83 11.24
CA LEU A 114 8.65 -8.85 9.83
C LEU A 114 9.71 -7.80 9.51
N THR A 115 9.68 -6.65 10.18
CA THR A 115 10.59 -5.53 9.99
C THR A 115 11.75 -5.62 10.99
N LYS A 116 12.99 -5.73 10.52
CA LYS A 116 14.15 -5.69 11.44
C LYS A 116 14.40 -4.30 12.03
N SER A 117 13.67 -3.31 11.54
CA SER A 117 13.60 -1.91 11.98
C SER A 117 12.44 -1.75 12.97
N GLY A 118 12.58 -0.81 13.92
CA GLY A 118 11.58 -0.54 14.96
C GLY A 118 10.30 0.14 14.44
N VAL A 119 9.66 -0.46 13.44
CA VAL A 119 8.39 0.00 12.88
C VAL A 119 7.33 -0.05 13.97
N SER A 120 6.56 1.02 14.11
CA SER A 120 5.50 1.17 15.11
C SER A 120 4.44 2.08 14.55
N LEU A 121 3.24 2.08 15.13
CA LEU A 121 2.21 3.06 14.75
C LEU A 121 2.75 4.50 14.90
N ARG A 122 3.61 4.74 15.89
CA ARG A 122 4.27 6.03 16.07
C ARG A 122 5.19 6.39 14.91
N PHE A 123 5.97 5.43 14.40
CA PHE A 123 6.77 5.62 13.19
C PHE A 123 5.89 6.01 12.00
N PHE A 124 4.75 5.33 11.79
CA PHE A 124 3.84 5.67 10.71
C PHE A 124 3.32 7.11 10.84
N HIS A 125 2.85 7.49 12.02
CA HIS A 125 2.36 8.86 12.28
C HIS A 125 3.44 9.93 12.08
N ASP A 126 4.63 9.71 12.63
CA ASP A 126 5.74 10.68 12.54
C ASP A 126 6.24 10.86 11.09
N ASN A 127 6.05 9.85 10.22
CA ASN A 127 6.39 9.89 8.79
C ASN A 127 5.20 10.11 7.85
N ARG A 128 4.01 10.43 8.37
CA ARG A 128 2.74 10.26 7.63
C ARG A 128 2.76 10.82 6.21
N LEU A 129 3.31 12.03 6.00
CA LEU A 129 3.29 12.72 4.71
C LEU A 129 4.08 11.97 3.63
N SER A 130 5.26 11.45 3.97
CA SER A 130 6.09 10.68 3.05
C SER A 130 5.43 9.35 2.69
N ILE A 131 4.86 8.68 3.70
CA ILE A 131 4.16 7.40 3.52
C ILE A 131 2.92 7.61 2.65
N ILE A 132 2.10 8.62 2.95
CA ILE A 132 0.90 9.00 2.18
C ILE A 132 1.28 9.27 0.72
N GLY A 133 2.33 10.04 0.46
CA GLY A 133 2.81 10.32 -0.89
C GLY A 133 3.19 9.04 -1.64
N GLY A 134 3.94 8.15 -0.98
CA GLY A 134 4.36 6.86 -1.55
C GLY A 134 3.19 5.90 -1.83
N VAL A 135 2.29 5.74 -0.86
CA VAL A 135 1.08 4.92 -0.98
C VAL A 135 0.18 5.44 -2.10
N THR A 136 -0.05 6.75 -2.15
CA THR A 136 -0.89 7.38 -3.19
C THR A 136 -0.28 7.15 -4.58
N LYS A 137 1.04 7.27 -4.71
CA LYS A 137 1.74 6.96 -5.96
C LYS A 137 1.57 5.50 -6.36
N ASN A 138 1.77 4.55 -5.44
CA ASN A 138 1.59 3.12 -5.72
C ASN A 138 0.13 2.78 -6.09
N LEU A 139 -0.86 3.46 -5.48
CA LEU A 139 -2.26 3.30 -5.85
C LEU A 139 -2.50 3.73 -7.30
N ASN A 140 -2.06 4.93 -7.67
CA ASN A 140 -2.31 5.52 -8.98
C ASN A 140 -1.50 4.86 -10.10
N ASP A 141 -0.23 4.57 -9.87
CA ASP A 141 0.68 4.07 -10.91
C ASP A 141 0.54 2.55 -11.12
N VAL A 142 0.21 1.82 -10.05
CA VAL A 142 0.19 0.35 -10.06
C VAL A 142 -1.19 -0.21 -9.75
N CYS A 143 -1.72 0.00 -8.54
CA CYS A 143 -2.86 -0.78 -8.04
C CYS A 143 -4.13 -0.60 -8.89
N THR A 144 -4.47 0.63 -9.24
CA THR A 144 -5.67 0.93 -10.06
C THR A 144 -5.64 0.21 -11.40
N ARG A 145 -4.47 0.11 -12.04
CA ARG A 145 -4.30 -0.56 -13.33
C ARG A 145 -4.14 -2.08 -13.18
N ALA A 146 -3.39 -2.51 -12.16
CA ALA A 146 -3.02 -3.89 -11.93
C ALA A 146 -4.17 -4.73 -11.38
N PHE A 147 -5.18 -4.13 -10.74
CA PHE A 147 -6.24 -4.86 -10.06
C PHE A 147 -7.65 -4.63 -10.64
N ASP A 148 -7.77 -3.75 -11.62
CA ASP A 148 -9.00 -3.35 -12.33
C ASP A 148 -9.89 -4.53 -12.74
N ASP A 149 -9.32 -5.53 -13.40
CA ASP A 149 -10.03 -6.72 -13.88
C ASP A 149 -10.46 -7.65 -12.74
N ILE A 150 -9.65 -7.76 -11.68
CA ILE A 150 -9.98 -8.55 -10.49
C ILE A 150 -11.17 -7.92 -9.77
N LEU A 151 -11.18 -6.60 -9.64
CA LEU A 151 -12.29 -5.84 -9.06
C LEU A 151 -13.56 -6.07 -9.86
N GLN A 152 -13.49 -5.92 -11.18
CA GLN A 152 -14.62 -6.15 -12.07
C GLN A 152 -15.20 -7.56 -11.90
N GLN A 153 -14.35 -8.58 -11.83
CA GLN A 153 -14.77 -9.97 -11.63
C GLN A 153 -15.46 -10.18 -10.27
N VAL A 154 -14.94 -9.57 -9.20
CA VAL A 154 -15.53 -9.67 -7.85
C VAL A 154 -16.92 -9.05 -7.84
N MET A 155 -17.11 -7.92 -8.50
CA MET A 155 -18.40 -7.24 -8.58
C MET A 155 -19.44 -8.07 -9.34
N GLU A 156 -19.08 -8.57 -10.52
CA GLU A 156 -19.95 -9.42 -11.33
C GLU A 156 -20.35 -10.69 -10.55
N SER A 157 -19.41 -11.25 -9.77
CA SER A 157 -19.67 -12.41 -8.91
C SER A 157 -20.62 -12.07 -7.75
N LYS A 158 -20.48 -10.90 -7.12
CA LYS A 158 -21.38 -10.44 -6.05
C LYS A 158 -22.80 -10.21 -6.58
N ALA A 159 -22.94 -9.51 -7.70
CA ALA A 159 -24.23 -9.25 -8.34
C ALA A 159 -24.95 -10.56 -8.69
N ALA A 160 -24.24 -11.53 -9.29
CA ALA A 160 -24.80 -12.85 -9.61
C ALA A 160 -25.21 -13.65 -8.35
N GLN A 161 -24.52 -13.46 -7.22
CA GLN A 161 -24.90 -14.11 -5.95
C GLN A 161 -26.15 -13.48 -5.35
N GLU A 162 -26.30 -12.16 -5.43
CA GLU A 162 -27.47 -11.42 -4.96
C GLU A 162 -28.72 -11.75 -5.79
N GLU A 163 -28.58 -11.81 -7.12
CA GLU A 163 -29.65 -12.24 -8.03
C GLU A 163 -30.13 -13.67 -7.69
N ASN A 164 -29.18 -14.59 -7.48
CA ASN A 164 -29.51 -15.95 -7.05
C ASN A 164 -30.18 -15.99 -5.67
N ALA A 165 -29.76 -15.14 -4.73
CA ALA A 165 -30.37 -15.07 -3.40
C ALA A 165 -31.81 -14.53 -3.45
N MET A 166 -32.08 -13.52 -4.29
CA MET A 166 -33.42 -13.00 -4.53
C MET A 166 -34.33 -14.04 -5.21
N MET A 167 -33.81 -14.76 -6.20
CA MET A 167 -34.57 -15.81 -6.90
C MET A 167 -34.88 -17.02 -5.98
N GLN A 168 -33.99 -17.35 -5.05
CA GLN A 168 -34.23 -18.36 -4.02
C GLN A 168 -35.26 -17.92 -2.97
N GLN A 169 -35.33 -16.62 -2.63
CA GLN A 169 -36.38 -16.09 -1.76
C GLN A 169 -37.77 -16.15 -2.41
N PHE A 170 -37.87 -15.87 -3.72
CA PHE A 170 -39.15 -15.94 -4.44
C PHE A 170 -39.72 -17.36 -4.55
N THR A 171 -38.86 -18.37 -4.66
CA THR A 171 -39.28 -19.78 -4.71
C THR A 171 -39.70 -20.33 -3.34
N SER A 172 -39.24 -19.72 -2.24
CA SER A 172 -39.59 -20.10 -0.86
C SER A 172 -41.00 -19.65 -0.45
N TYR A 173 -41.48 -18.49 -0.92
CA TYR A 173 -42.84 -17.98 -0.61
C TYR A 173 -43.93 -18.42 -1.59
N GLY A 174 -43.59 -19.02 -2.74
CA GLY A 174 -44.55 -19.51 -3.74
C GLY A 174 -45.01 -20.97 -3.56
N GLY A 175 -44.42 -21.71 -2.62
CA GLY A 175 -44.71 -23.12 -2.39
C GLY A 175 -45.74 -23.36 -1.29
N VAL A 176 -47.00 -22.98 -1.50
CA VAL A 176 -48.09 -23.49 -0.64
C VAL A 176 -48.42 -24.91 -1.12
N ASP A 177 -47.93 -25.88 -0.36
CA ASP A 177 -48.38 -27.27 -0.40
C ASP A 177 -49.87 -27.34 -0.02
N VAL A 178 -50.72 -27.64 -1.00
CA VAL A 178 -52.07 -28.18 -0.74
C VAL A 178 -52.30 -29.38 -1.65
N GLY A 179 -51.91 -30.55 -1.15
CA GLY A 179 -52.84 -31.66 -0.97
C GLY A 179 -53.55 -32.19 -2.22
N ALA A 180 -53.08 -33.34 -2.68
CA ALA A 180 -53.73 -34.18 -3.67
C ALA A 180 -55.23 -34.46 -3.43
N ARG A 181 -56.07 -34.27 -4.46
CA ARG A 181 -57.05 -35.26 -4.94
C ARG A 181 -57.67 -34.89 -6.30
N PRO A 182 -58.05 -35.87 -7.16
CA PRO A 182 -58.50 -35.61 -8.53
C PRO A 182 -60.03 -35.61 -8.66
N GLN A 183 -60.58 -34.78 -9.55
CA GLN A 183 -61.48 -35.17 -10.66
C GLN A 183 -62.29 -33.99 -11.26
N SER A 184 -62.45 -34.10 -12.59
CA SER A 184 -63.58 -33.67 -13.41
C SER A 184 -63.41 -32.43 -14.31
N MET A 185 -63.64 -32.70 -15.60
CA MET A 185 -63.51 -31.84 -16.77
C MET A 185 -64.54 -30.72 -16.85
N GLY A 186 -64.15 -29.63 -17.50
CA GLY A 186 -65.04 -28.71 -18.23
C GLY A 186 -64.22 -27.84 -19.19
N PRO A 187 -64.55 -27.74 -20.49
CA PRO A 187 -63.75 -26.98 -21.45
C PRO A 187 -64.27 -25.56 -21.59
N ARG A 188 -63.38 -24.55 -21.58
CA ARG A 188 -63.64 -23.27 -22.26
C ARG A 188 -62.37 -22.47 -22.55
N ASN A 189 -62.03 -22.51 -23.85
CA ASN A 189 -61.41 -21.55 -24.74
C ASN A 189 -60.67 -20.30 -24.19
N HIS A 190 -59.42 -20.20 -24.68
CA HIS A 190 -58.73 -19.03 -25.25
C HIS A 190 -58.95 -17.65 -24.62
N SER A 191 -57.86 -17.07 -24.12
CA SER A 191 -57.21 -15.93 -24.77
C SER A 191 -55.77 -15.82 -24.25
N GLY A 192 -54.81 -16.04 -25.14
CA GLY A 192 -53.41 -15.78 -24.87
C GLY A 192 -53.16 -14.28 -24.90
N GLY A 193 -52.70 -13.74 -23.77
CA GLY A 193 -52.09 -12.42 -23.65
C GLY A 193 -50.80 -12.61 -22.89
N GLY A 194 -49.75 -13.02 -23.59
CA GLY A 194 -48.40 -12.96 -23.06
C GLY A 194 -47.96 -11.50 -23.08
N ASP A 195 -48.14 -10.81 -21.96
CA ASP A 195 -47.40 -9.59 -21.67
C ASP A 195 -45.92 -9.98 -21.54
N SER A 196 -45.18 -9.86 -22.65
CA SER A 196 -43.73 -9.77 -22.60
C SER A 196 -43.38 -8.46 -21.91
N VAL A 197 -43.29 -8.51 -20.58
CA VAL A 197 -42.62 -7.48 -19.79
C VAL A 197 -41.16 -7.50 -20.22
N LEU A 198 -40.75 -6.43 -20.92
CA LEU A 198 -39.37 -6.15 -21.28
C LEU A 198 -38.57 -5.93 -19.98
N LEU A 199 -38.02 -6.99 -19.42
CA LEU A 199 -37.00 -6.95 -18.37
C LEU A 199 -35.64 -7.04 -19.04
N HIS A 200 -35.12 -5.92 -19.55
CA HIS A 200 -33.72 -5.87 -19.97
C HIS A 200 -33.13 -4.45 -20.01
N ASP A 201 -33.29 -3.71 -18.92
CA ASP A 201 -32.56 -2.43 -18.75
C ASP A 201 -32.16 -2.10 -17.31
N GLN A 202 -32.60 -2.88 -16.31
CA GLN A 202 -32.30 -2.64 -14.89
C GLN A 202 -30.88 -3.14 -14.51
N ASP A 203 -30.42 -4.23 -15.11
CA ASP A 203 -29.18 -4.93 -14.75
C ASP A 203 -27.91 -4.12 -15.10
N SER A 204 -27.99 -3.28 -16.14
CA SER A 204 -26.86 -2.41 -16.52
C SER A 204 -26.69 -1.22 -15.57
N ILE A 205 -27.79 -0.78 -14.95
CA ILE A 205 -27.84 0.40 -14.10
C ILE A 205 -27.27 0.07 -12.72
N ASP A 206 -27.61 -1.09 -12.13
CA ASP A 206 -27.10 -1.47 -10.81
C ASP A 206 -25.59 -1.76 -10.82
N LEU A 207 -25.07 -2.45 -11.84
CA LEU A 207 -23.63 -2.72 -11.95
C LEU A 207 -22.83 -1.44 -12.20
N ALA A 208 -23.37 -0.50 -12.98
CA ALA A 208 -22.77 0.82 -13.19
C ALA A 208 -22.77 1.66 -11.90
N VAL A 209 -23.86 1.62 -11.14
CA VAL A 209 -23.97 2.29 -9.84
C VAL A 209 -22.97 1.71 -8.84
N GLN A 210 -22.83 0.39 -8.78
CA GLN A 210 -21.87 -0.24 -7.88
C GLN A 210 -20.42 0.04 -8.29
N ARG A 211 -20.13 0.09 -9.60
CA ARG A 211 -18.81 0.55 -10.12
C ARG A 211 -18.56 1.99 -9.70
N GLN A 212 -19.57 2.83 -9.79
CA GLN A 212 -19.46 4.23 -9.41
C GLN A 212 -19.28 4.38 -7.90
N LEU A 213 -19.92 3.56 -7.06
CA LEU A 213 -19.71 3.55 -5.61
C LEU A 213 -18.29 3.14 -5.23
N LEU A 214 -17.75 2.07 -5.80
CA LEU A 214 -16.36 1.67 -5.54
C LEU A 214 -15.36 2.70 -6.07
N ASN A 215 -15.60 3.27 -7.26
CA ASN A 215 -14.77 4.36 -7.78
C ASN A 215 -14.86 5.62 -6.91
N ASN A 216 -16.03 5.89 -6.32
CA ASN A 216 -16.23 7.00 -5.38
C ASN A 216 -15.59 6.71 -4.02
N GLU A 217 -15.64 5.47 -3.52
CA GLU A 217 -14.96 5.04 -2.29
C GLU A 217 -13.45 5.04 -2.46
N MET A 218 -12.94 4.59 -3.61
CA MET A 218 -11.53 4.73 -3.97
C MET A 218 -11.15 6.20 -4.12
N GLY A 219 -12.03 7.00 -4.72
CA GLY A 219 -11.88 8.44 -4.81
C GLY A 219 -11.83 9.10 -3.43
N ASP A 220 -12.68 8.67 -2.49
CA ASP A 220 -12.74 9.18 -1.11
C ASP A 220 -11.52 8.71 -0.30
N ALA A 221 -11.12 7.45 -0.42
CA ALA A 221 -9.92 6.89 0.19
C ALA A 221 -8.65 7.60 -0.31
N LEU A 222 -8.57 7.87 -1.62
CA LEU A 222 -7.51 8.69 -2.21
C LEU A 222 -7.62 10.15 -1.76
N SER A 223 -8.83 10.71 -1.64
CA SER A 223 -9.05 12.08 -1.19
C SER A 223 -8.64 12.27 0.27
N ARG A 224 -8.87 11.29 1.14
CA ARG A 224 -8.41 11.29 2.54
C ARG A 224 -6.89 11.32 2.62
N LEU A 225 -6.22 10.52 1.81
CA LEU A 225 -4.76 10.55 1.66
C LEU A 225 -4.29 11.87 1.02
N GLN A 226 -4.99 12.40 0.03
CA GLN A 226 -4.62 13.65 -0.64
C GLN A 226 -4.80 14.88 0.27
N ILE A 227 -5.90 15.00 1.02
CA ILE A 227 -6.16 16.13 1.94
C ILE A 227 -5.03 16.27 2.96
N SER A 228 -4.47 15.16 3.44
CA SER A 228 -3.32 15.16 4.35
C SER A 228 -1.98 15.53 3.68
N SER A 229 -1.89 15.50 2.35
CA SER A 229 -0.72 15.94 1.57
C SER A 229 -0.79 17.40 1.11
N VAL A 230 -1.95 18.08 1.27
CA VAL A 230 -2.14 19.49 0.87
C VAL A 230 -1.85 20.47 2.02
N ASP A 231 -1.65 19.98 3.24
CA ASP A 231 -0.94 20.79 4.23
C ASP A 231 0.49 20.92 3.73
N GLU A 232 0.81 22.13 3.27
CA GLU A 232 2.12 22.59 2.81
C GLU A 232 3.23 21.69 3.33
N GLU A 233 4.07 21.17 2.44
CA GLU A 233 5.43 20.77 2.76
C GLU A 233 6.08 21.92 3.54
N LYS A 234 5.88 21.97 4.86
CA LYS A 234 6.85 22.54 5.76
C LYS A 234 7.99 21.55 5.65
N GLU A 235 8.81 21.77 4.63
CA GLU A 235 10.10 21.13 4.47
C GLU A 235 10.75 21.23 5.85
N VAL A 236 10.78 20.09 6.55
CA VAL A 236 11.27 20.06 7.92
C VAL A 236 12.70 20.58 7.83
N PRO A 237 13.04 21.66 8.56
CA PRO A 237 14.33 22.30 8.39
C PRO A 237 15.44 21.25 8.46
N PRO A 238 16.47 21.34 7.61
CA PRO A 238 17.56 20.37 7.60
C PRO A 238 18.13 20.10 9.00
N ASP A 239 18.11 21.09 9.89
CA ASP A 239 18.54 20.99 11.29
C ASP A 239 17.77 19.94 12.11
N ASP A 240 16.46 19.80 11.88
CA ASP A 240 15.59 18.87 12.62
C ASP A 240 15.64 17.44 12.05
N ARG A 241 16.23 17.28 10.86
CA ARG A 241 16.45 15.99 10.17
C ARG A 241 17.94 15.66 10.00
N SER A 242 18.81 16.24 10.84
CA SER A 242 20.27 16.02 10.78
C SER A 242 20.83 15.18 11.91
N ILE A 243 21.87 14.40 11.58
CA ILE A 243 22.72 13.70 12.54
C ILE A 243 24.15 14.21 12.40
N PHE A 244 24.82 14.40 13.54
CA PHE A 244 26.25 14.65 13.56
C PHE A 244 27.01 13.34 13.73
N MET A 245 27.94 13.08 12.83
CA MET A 245 28.86 11.97 12.93
C MET A 245 30.26 12.48 13.21
N THR A 246 30.96 11.84 14.15
CA THR A 246 32.35 12.16 14.51
C THR A 246 33.24 10.96 14.27
N PHE A 247 34.46 11.23 13.81
CA PHE A 247 35.42 10.22 13.36
C PHE A 247 36.65 10.22 14.25
N SER A 248 37.27 9.04 14.39
CA SER A 248 38.49 8.89 15.17
C SER A 248 39.69 9.47 14.43
N LYS A 249 40.56 10.20 15.15
CA LYS A 249 41.78 10.76 14.57
C LYS A 249 42.70 9.64 14.06
N GLY A 250 43.21 9.77 12.83
CA GLY A 250 44.08 8.77 12.19
C GLY A 250 43.34 7.65 11.42
N TYR A 251 42.00 7.66 11.41
CA TYR A 251 41.17 6.71 10.65
C TYR A 251 40.18 7.48 9.77
N PRO A 252 40.62 8.02 8.62
CA PRO A 252 39.77 8.86 7.78
C PRO A 252 38.62 8.05 7.19
N ILE A 253 37.42 8.63 7.21
CA ILE A 253 36.21 8.09 6.56
C ILE A 253 35.83 9.06 5.46
N SER A 254 35.67 8.57 4.23
CA SER A 254 35.27 9.40 3.09
C SER A 254 33.74 9.54 3.01
N GLU A 255 33.26 10.54 2.28
CA GLU A 255 31.83 10.72 2.03
C GLU A 255 31.20 9.49 1.36
N GLY A 256 31.85 8.93 0.34
CA GLY A 256 31.38 7.72 -0.35
C GLY A 256 31.34 6.50 0.57
N GLU A 257 32.38 6.29 1.38
CA GLU A 257 32.42 5.19 2.36
C GLU A 257 31.29 5.30 3.38
N LEU A 258 31.00 6.53 3.82
CA LEU A 258 29.91 6.80 4.75
C LEU A 258 28.54 6.59 4.10
N LYS A 259 28.35 7.10 2.89
CA LYS A 259 27.12 6.93 2.11
C LYS A 259 26.82 5.46 1.88
N ASP A 260 27.79 4.70 1.36
CA ASP A 260 27.64 3.28 1.07
C ASP A 260 27.28 2.50 2.35
N TYR A 261 27.95 2.78 3.47
CA TYR A 261 27.67 2.11 4.74
C TYR A 261 26.24 2.37 5.23
N ILE A 262 25.81 3.63 5.25
CA ILE A 262 24.48 4.00 5.73
C ILE A 262 23.41 3.46 4.78
N THR A 263 23.57 3.64 3.46
CA THR A 263 22.59 3.16 2.48
C THR A 263 22.49 1.63 2.48
N THR A 264 23.60 0.92 2.64
CA THR A 264 23.58 -0.56 2.74
C THR A 264 22.86 -1.04 4.00
N LYS A 265 22.98 -0.31 5.11
CA LYS A 265 22.45 -0.74 6.41
C LYS A 265 21.02 -0.25 6.68
N PHE A 266 20.65 0.91 6.15
CA PHE A 266 19.42 1.62 6.50
C PHE A 266 18.60 2.07 5.28
N GLY A 267 18.96 1.63 4.06
CA GLY A 267 18.29 2.04 2.84
C GLY A 267 18.62 3.47 2.41
N ASP A 268 17.96 3.94 1.35
CA ASP A 268 18.20 5.27 0.77
C ASP A 268 17.52 6.39 1.61
N CYS A 269 18.08 6.63 2.79
CA CYS A 269 17.54 7.59 3.76
C CYS A 269 18.33 8.90 3.84
N ILE A 270 19.41 9.05 3.07
CA ILE A 270 20.28 10.23 3.07
C ILE A 270 19.81 11.18 1.97
N ASP A 271 19.56 12.43 2.36
CA ASP A 271 19.36 13.53 1.42
C ASP A 271 20.73 14.08 0.98
N THR A 272 21.53 14.50 1.95
CA THR A 272 22.85 15.13 1.70
C THR A 272 23.84 14.84 2.83
N ILE A 273 25.12 14.70 2.47
CA ILE A 273 26.24 14.60 3.44
C ILE A 273 27.10 15.86 3.34
N HIS A 274 27.29 16.54 4.47
CA HIS A 274 28.23 17.65 4.59
C HIS A 274 29.43 17.21 5.42
N MET A 275 30.57 16.96 4.75
CA MET A 275 31.84 16.69 5.42
C MET A 275 32.43 17.99 5.99
N GLN A 276 33.22 17.88 7.05
CA GLN A 276 33.99 19.03 7.55
C GLN A 276 34.89 19.62 6.46
N GLU A 277 34.77 20.93 6.20
CA GLU A 277 35.67 21.65 5.31
C GLU A 277 37.06 21.79 5.93
N ILE A 278 38.05 21.25 5.25
CA ILE A 278 39.45 21.22 5.69
C ILE A 278 40.40 21.39 4.50
N PRO A 279 41.63 21.86 4.71
CA PRO A 279 42.68 21.82 3.69
C PRO A 279 42.94 20.38 3.23
N ALA A 280 43.41 20.20 1.99
CA ALA A 280 43.62 18.89 1.38
C ALA A 280 44.62 17.97 2.13
N GLU A 281 45.41 18.54 3.05
CA GLU A 281 46.41 17.84 3.87
C GLU A 281 45.86 17.35 5.22
N GLU A 282 44.65 17.76 5.59
CA GLU A 282 44.00 17.36 6.84
C GLU A 282 42.89 16.33 6.59
N GLN A 283 42.49 15.60 7.63
CA GLN A 283 41.39 14.63 7.56
C GLN A 283 40.13 15.16 8.26
N PRO A 284 38.92 14.89 7.71
CA PRO A 284 37.70 15.37 8.33
C PRO A 284 37.45 14.58 9.62
N LEU A 285 37.07 15.28 10.67
CA LEU A 285 36.79 14.69 11.99
C LEU A 285 35.30 14.59 12.28
N TYR A 286 34.46 15.23 11.46
CA TYR A 286 33.02 15.10 11.55
C TYR A 286 32.35 15.26 10.21
N ALA A 287 31.09 14.81 10.16
CA ALA A 287 30.16 15.02 9.06
C ALA A 287 28.78 15.32 9.63
N ARG A 288 27.99 16.11 8.89
CA ARG A 288 26.56 16.30 9.12
C ARG A 288 25.81 15.53 8.04
N LEU A 289 24.98 14.59 8.44
CA LEU A 289 24.13 13.83 7.54
C LEU A 289 22.73 14.43 7.64
N VAL A 290 22.21 14.94 6.53
CA VAL A 290 20.83 15.37 6.39
C VAL A 290 20.04 14.18 5.86
N LEU A 291 18.98 13.78 6.56
CA LEU A 291 18.17 12.63 6.20
C LEU A 291 16.86 13.06 5.53
N ASN A 292 16.27 12.13 4.77
CA ASN A 292 15.00 12.34 4.06
C ASN A 292 13.81 12.53 5.01
N SER A 293 13.94 12.10 6.27
CA SER A 293 12.91 12.23 7.29
C SER A 293 13.51 12.29 8.72
N PRO A 294 12.92 13.05 9.67
CA PRO A 294 13.29 13.00 11.08
C PRO A 294 13.21 11.59 11.70
N SER A 295 12.35 10.71 11.22
CA SER A 295 12.26 9.35 11.77
C SER A 295 13.46 8.48 11.39
N ALA A 296 14.13 8.78 10.28
CA ALA A 296 15.39 8.14 9.94
C ALA A 296 16.44 8.40 11.04
N ILE A 297 16.34 9.52 11.78
CA ILE A 297 17.18 9.76 12.97
C ILE A 297 16.95 8.70 14.02
N ARG A 298 15.69 8.41 14.33
CA ARG A 298 15.33 7.42 15.37
C ARG A 298 15.78 6.02 14.98
N VAL A 299 15.63 5.65 13.71
CA VAL A 299 16.07 4.33 13.21
C VAL A 299 17.59 4.23 13.25
N LEU A 300 18.31 5.23 12.71
CA LEU A 300 19.77 5.23 12.66
C LEU A 300 20.38 5.25 14.06
N LEU A 301 19.77 5.98 14.99
CA LEU A 301 20.23 6.04 16.39
C LEU A 301 19.59 4.98 17.31
N GLU A 302 18.80 4.05 16.78
CA GLU A 302 18.13 3.00 17.58
C GLU A 302 17.34 3.57 18.78
N GLY A 303 16.72 4.74 18.61
CA GLY A 303 15.99 5.46 19.66
C GLY A 303 16.86 6.09 20.75
N LYS A 304 18.19 6.06 20.62
CA LYS A 304 19.16 6.67 21.56
C LYS A 304 19.60 8.05 21.06
N ASN A 305 20.21 8.84 21.94
CA ASN A 305 20.80 10.14 21.55
C ASN A 305 22.21 9.99 20.94
N LYS A 306 22.83 8.82 21.09
CA LYS A 306 24.19 8.55 20.64
C LYS A 306 24.41 7.07 20.33
N VAL A 307 24.98 6.76 19.18
CA VAL A 307 25.30 5.38 18.74
C VAL A 307 26.73 5.30 18.20
N LYS A 308 27.41 4.17 18.44
CA LYS A 308 28.73 3.87 17.89
C LYS A 308 28.58 2.99 16.65
N PHE A 309 29.18 3.41 15.55
CA PHE A 309 29.29 2.65 14.32
C PHE A 309 30.70 2.09 14.10
N SER A 310 30.77 0.95 13.40
CA SER A 310 32.00 0.37 12.89
C SER A 310 31.92 0.32 11.37
N ILE A 311 32.52 1.30 10.71
CA ILE A 311 32.50 1.50 9.25
C ILE A 311 33.83 0.99 8.71
N ASN A 312 33.82 -0.14 7.99
CA ASN A 312 35.04 -0.81 7.49
C ASN A 312 36.16 -0.97 8.54
N GLY A 313 35.78 -1.32 9.78
CA GLY A 313 36.71 -1.47 10.91
C GLY A 313 37.13 -0.17 11.59
N LYS A 314 36.68 1.00 11.10
CA LYS A 314 36.89 2.32 11.70
C LYS A 314 35.72 2.69 12.60
N HIS A 315 35.98 3.38 13.71
CA HIS A 315 34.93 3.78 14.63
C HIS A 315 34.45 5.21 14.40
N ALA A 316 33.13 5.35 14.29
CA ALA A 316 32.44 6.63 14.22
C ALA A 316 31.36 6.70 15.31
N TRP A 317 31.06 7.90 15.79
CA TRP A 317 29.94 8.15 16.69
C TRP A 317 28.91 9.02 16.00
N ALA A 318 27.65 8.59 16.02
CA ALA A 318 26.52 9.37 15.58
C ALA A 318 25.77 9.94 16.79
N LEU A 319 25.31 11.17 16.68
CA LEU A 319 24.56 11.89 17.71
C LEU A 319 23.45 12.74 17.08
N SER A 320 22.30 12.75 17.74
CA SER A 320 21.24 13.73 17.48
C SER A 320 21.61 15.05 18.16
N LYS A 321 21.20 16.17 17.58
CA LYS A 321 21.42 17.51 18.15
C LYS A 321 20.42 17.80 19.27
#